data_AF-A0A9E5BR26-F1
#
_entry.id   AF-A0A9E5BR26-F1
#
_cell.length_a   1.000
_cell.length_b   1.000
_cell.length_c   1.000
_cell.angle_alpha   90.00
_cell.angle_beta   90.00
_cell.angle_gamma   90.00
#
_symmetry.space_group_name_H-M   'P 1'
#
loop_
_entity.id
_entity.type
_entity.pdbx_description
1 polymer ?
#
loop_
_entity_poly.entity_id
_entity_poly.type
_entity_poly.pdbx_seq_one_letter_code
_entity_poly.pdbx_strand_id
1 'polypeptide(L)' 'MVVNSGGEKAFIMGDVFHGPAQVTETDWVFHYDMDPDKAGETRRAMLDRAELENAAIAICHHSGFGRVIKESGRRYWQAL' A
#
# COMPACT_ATOMS: atom_id res chain seq x y z
N MET A 1 -6.82 0.33 -9.13
CA MET A 1 -7.75 1.37 -9.65
C MET A 1 -7.59 2.65 -8.83
N VAL A 2 -7.76 3.83 -9.43
CA VAL A 2 -7.74 5.12 -8.70
C VAL A 2 -9.13 5.75 -8.75
N VAL A 3 -9.61 6.20 -7.59
CA VAL A 3 -10.87 6.95 -7.44
C VAL A 3 -10.51 8.38 -7.08
N ASN A 4 -11.09 9.35 -7.78
CA ASN A 4 -10.97 10.78 -7.46
C ASN A 4 -12.38 11.34 -7.23
N SER A 5 -12.63 11.93 -6.07
CA SER A 5 -13.94 12.50 -5.73
C SER A 5 -13.79 13.59 -4.67
N GLY A 6 -14.46 14.73 -4.85
CA GLY A 6 -14.47 15.80 -3.85
C GLY A 6 -13.09 16.38 -3.50
N GLY A 7 -12.09 16.26 -4.38
CA GLY A 7 -10.70 16.66 -4.11
C GLY A 7 -9.86 15.59 -3.39
N GLU A 8 -10.48 14.51 -2.92
CA GLU A 8 -9.80 13.38 -2.30
C GLU A 8 -9.49 12.28 -3.33
N LYS A 9 -8.49 11.45 -2.99
CA LYS A 9 -8.03 10.34 -3.83
C LYS A 9 -7.98 9.04 -3.04
N ALA A 10 -8.39 7.95 -3.67
CA ALA A 10 -8.29 6.61 -3.10
C ALA A 10 -7.72 5.60 -4.11
N PHE A 11 -6.83 4.72 -3.65
CA PHE A 11 -6.26 3.63 -4.43
C PHE A 11 -6.87 2.31 -4.00
N ILE A 12 -7.50 1.62 -4.94
CA ILE A 12 -7.96 0.24 -4.75
C ILE A 12 -6.84 -0.68 -5.24
N MET A 13 -6.14 -1.31 -4.29
CA MET A 13 -4.86 -1.97 -4.53
C MET A 13 -4.95 -3.49 -4.65
N GLY A 14 -6.03 -4.14 -4.19
CA GLY A 14 -6.08 -5.61 -4.19
C GLY A 14 -4.88 -6.20 -3.43
N ASP A 15 -4.17 -7.12 -4.07
CA ASP A 15 -3.12 -7.96 -3.47
C ASP A 15 -1.71 -7.34 -3.49
N VAL A 16 -1.58 -6.02 -3.72
CA VAL A 16 -0.28 -5.33 -3.70
C VAL A 16 0.48 -5.56 -2.38
N PHE A 17 -0.26 -5.69 -1.27
CA PHE A 17 0.26 -6.16 0.00
C PHE A 17 -0.84 -6.81 0.85
N HIS A 18 -0.44 -7.67 1.79
CA HIS A 18 -1.32 -8.54 2.57
C HIS A 18 -1.37 -8.14 4.05
N GLY A 19 -0.56 -7.17 4.47
CA GLY A 19 -0.63 -6.63 5.83
C GLY A 19 0.42 -5.57 6.13
N PRO A 20 0.40 -4.99 7.34
CA PRO A 20 1.25 -3.87 7.74
C PRO A 20 2.76 -4.15 7.60
N ALA A 21 3.19 -5.39 7.80
CA ALA A 21 4.60 -5.77 7.67
C ALA A 21 5.16 -5.48 6.27
N GLN A 22 4.37 -5.73 5.21
CA GLN A 22 4.77 -5.44 3.83
C GLN A 22 4.66 -3.96 3.47
N VAL A 23 3.94 -3.16 4.26
CA VAL A 23 4.02 -1.71 4.17
C VAL A 23 5.38 -1.28 4.71
N THR A 24 5.78 -1.70 5.90
CA THR A 24 7.08 -1.32 6.48
C THR A 24 8.27 -1.88 5.70
N GLU A 25 8.19 -3.15 5.29
CA GLU A 25 9.25 -3.88 4.61
C GLU A 25 8.79 -4.25 3.19
N THR A 26 8.90 -3.31 2.25
CA THR A 26 8.32 -3.46 0.92
C THR A 26 8.89 -4.62 0.10
N ASP A 27 10.09 -5.10 0.46
CA ASP A 27 10.75 -6.25 -0.19
C ASP A 27 10.32 -7.60 0.36
N TRP A 28 9.50 -7.64 1.43
CA TRP A 28 9.02 -8.91 1.96
C TRP A 28 7.93 -9.47 1.05
N VAL A 29 8.24 -10.51 0.32
CA VAL A 29 7.36 -11.13 -0.67
C VAL A 29 6.38 -12.11 -0.02
N PHE A 30 5.27 -12.36 -0.70
CA PHE A 30 4.29 -13.36 -0.32
C PHE A 30 4.48 -14.62 -1.18
N HIS A 31 4.26 -15.80 -0.61
CA HIS A 31 4.51 -17.08 -1.31
C HIS A 31 3.72 -17.20 -2.63
N TYR A 32 2.56 -16.54 -2.72
CA TYR A 32 1.69 -16.56 -3.89
C TYR A 32 1.96 -15.42 -4.88
N ASP A 33 2.99 -14.59 -4.65
CA ASP A 33 3.47 -13.64 -5.66
C ASP A 33 4.06 -14.46 -6.83
N MET A 34 3.42 -14.39 -8.00
CA MET A 34 3.86 -15.11 -9.21
C MET A 34 5.25 -14.67 -9.68
N ASP A 35 5.58 -13.40 -9.44
CA ASP A 35 6.89 -12.80 -9.66
C ASP A 35 7.25 -11.99 -8.40
N PRO A 36 8.06 -12.56 -7.48
CA PRO A 36 8.38 -11.94 -6.19
C PRO A 36 9.13 -10.62 -6.33
N ASP A 37 10.07 -10.53 -7.28
CA ASP A 37 10.85 -9.33 -7.53
C ASP A 37 9.93 -8.22 -8.04
N LYS A 38 9.05 -8.56 -8.99
CA LYS A 38 8.08 -7.60 -9.51
C LYS A 38 7.07 -7.16 -8.48
N ALA A 39 6.67 -8.05 -7.56
CA ALA A 39 5.76 -7.73 -6.47
C ALA A 39 6.38 -6.69 -5.52
N GLY A 40 7.66 -6.87 -5.13
CA GLY A 40 8.38 -5.91 -4.29
C GLY A 40 8.52 -4.53 -4.95
N GLU A 41 8.93 -4.49 -6.22
CA GLU A 41 8.99 -3.25 -7.02
C GLU A 41 7.64 -2.52 -7.08
N THR A 42 6.59 -3.27 -7.42
CA THR A 42 5.23 -2.72 -7.59
C THR A 42 4.71 -2.18 -6.28
N ARG A 43 4.89 -2.92 -5.18
CA ARG A 43 4.49 -2.51 -3.83
C ARG A 43 5.17 -1.22 -3.42
N ARG A 44 6.50 -1.14 -3.56
CA ARG A 44 7.25 0.08 -3.23
C ARG A 44 6.72 1.28 -4.02
N ALA A 45 6.62 1.16 -5.35
CA ALA A 45 6.17 2.24 -6.20
C ALA A 45 4.73 2.69 -5.89
N MET A 46 3.83 1.75 -5.60
CA MET A 46 2.44 2.06 -5.25
C MET A 46 2.29 2.73 -3.89
N LEU A 47 3.04 2.28 -2.88
CA LEU A 47 3.04 2.89 -1.56
C LEU A 47 3.69 4.29 -1.58
N ASP A 48 4.78 4.47 -2.32
CA ASP A 48 5.43 5.78 -2.50
C ASP A 48 4.47 6.79 -3.15
N ARG A 49 3.74 6.35 -4.17
CA ARG A 49 2.74 7.18 -4.84
C ARG A 49 1.57 7.50 -3.90
N ALA A 50 1.07 6.53 -3.16
CA ALA A 50 -0.06 6.73 -2.25
C ALA A 50 0.31 7.70 -1.12
N GLU A 51 1.53 7.60 -0.60
CA GLU A 51 2.08 8.54 0.36
C GLU A 51 2.19 9.95 -0.22
N LEU A 52 2.83 10.11 -1.39
CA LEU A 52 3.02 11.40 -2.05
C LEU A 52 1.69 12.10 -2.36
N GLU A 53 0.69 11.33 -2.79
CA GLU A 53 -0.63 11.84 -3.15
C GLU A 53 -1.60 11.91 -1.96
N ASN A 54 -1.14 11.60 -0.73
CA ASN A 54 -1.96 11.51 0.48
C ASN A 54 -3.26 10.70 0.27
N ALA A 55 -3.17 9.62 -0.51
CA ALA A 55 -4.32 8.85 -0.94
C ALA A 55 -4.77 7.87 0.16
N ALA A 56 -6.08 7.73 0.33
CA ALA A 56 -6.63 6.57 1.03
C ALA A 56 -6.34 5.30 0.24
N ILE A 57 -6.19 4.17 0.91
CA ILE A 57 -5.87 2.88 0.30
C ILE A 57 -6.94 1.88 0.73
N ALA A 58 -7.45 1.12 -0.24
CA ALA A 58 -8.29 -0.05 -0.01
C ALA A 58 -7.55 -1.33 -0.42
N ILE A 59 -7.55 -2.33 0.47
CA ILE A 59 -6.92 -3.64 0.32
C ILE A 59 -7.88 -4.77 0.70
N CYS A 60 -7.64 -5.96 0.15
CA CYS A 60 -8.51 -7.13 0.32
C CYS A 60 -8.14 -8.01 1.53
N HIS A 61 -6.87 -8.03 1.94
CA HIS A 61 -6.36 -9.05 2.88
C HIS A 61 -6.02 -8.52 4.29
N HIS A 62 -6.40 -7.29 4.60
CA HIS A 62 -6.24 -6.70 5.94
C HIS A 62 -7.41 -5.73 6.25
N SER A 63 -7.26 -4.76 7.16
CA SER A 63 -8.27 -3.85 7.73
C SER A 63 -9.22 -3.09 6.77
N GLY A 64 -9.19 -3.38 5.47
CA GLY A 64 -10.04 -2.81 4.44
C GLY A 64 -9.47 -1.49 3.95
N PHE A 65 -9.52 -0.46 4.79
CA PHE A 65 -9.11 0.89 4.45
C PHE A 65 -8.00 1.42 5.38
N GLY A 66 -7.14 2.26 4.82
CA GLY A 66 -6.06 2.90 5.58
C GLY A 66 -5.23 3.87 4.75
N ARG A 67 -4.12 4.34 5.33
CA ARG A 67 -3.11 5.19 4.70
C ARG A 67 -1.71 4.72 5.08
N VAL A 68 -0.73 5.14 4.29
CA VAL A 68 0.69 5.06 4.68
C VAL A 68 1.04 6.32 5.44
N ILE A 69 1.61 6.16 6.63
CA ILE A 69 2.20 7.26 7.40
C ILE A 69 3.71 7.05 7.53
N LYS A 70 4.47 8.14 7.67
CA LYS A 70 5.90 8.08 8.00
C LYS A 70 6.14 8.48 9.45
N GLU A 71 6.87 7.64 10.17
CA GLU A 71 7.33 7.89 11.53
C GLU A 71 8.79 7.46 11.65
N SER A 72 9.65 8.33 12.19
CA SER A 72 11.07 8.05 12.39
C SER A 72 11.80 7.51 11.15
N GLY A 73 11.46 8.02 9.96
CA GLY A 73 12.06 7.62 8.68
C GLY A 73 11.55 6.29 8.11
N ARG A 74 10.63 5.60 8.79
CA ARG A 74 10.00 4.36 8.33
C ARG A 74 8.54 4.59 7.99
N ARG A 75 8.02 3.73 7.12
CA ARG A 75 6.61 3.75 6.71
C ARG A 75 5.79 2.74 7.51
N TYR A 76 4.58 3.13 7.88
CA TYR A 76 3.65 2.33 8.66
C TYR A 76 2.25 2.42 8.09
N TRP A 77 1.48 1.36 8.32
CA TRP A 77 0.05 1.33 8.02
C TRP A 77 -0.75 1.99 9.14
N GLN A 78 -1.63 2.92 8.77
CA GLN A 78 -2.64 3.48 9.66
C GLN A 78 -4.02 3.13 9.12
N ALA A 79 -4.80 2.35 9.87
CA ALA A 79 -6.18 2.07 9.53
C ALA A 79 -7.04 3.35 9.60
N LEU A 80 -8.04 3.45 8.72
CA LEU A 80 -9.02 4.54 8.66
C LEU A 80 -10.38 4.12 9.24
#